data_AF-A0AAP6HFN5-F1
#
_entry.id   AF-A0AAP6HFN5-F1
#
_cell.length_a   1.000
_cell.length_b   1.000
_cell.length_c   1.000
_cell.angle_alpha   90.00
_cell.angle_beta   90.00
_cell.angle_gamma   90.00
#
_symmetry.space_group_name_H-M   'P 1'
#
loop_
_entity.id
_entity.type
_entity.pdbx_description
1 polymer ?
#
loop_
_entity_poly.entity_id
_entity_poly.type
_entity_poly.pdbx_seq_one_letter_code
_entity_poly.pdbx_strand_id
1 'polypeptide(L)'
;MKQWFLFIYLVICVRVMAQADTLYVYGPGGPYAPINEAAQIFAKRNNLNIKVTKGPFSQWKDKARNNAHLIYSGAEFMMTQFISELGNVQEQTVYPLYLRKSGLIVRKGNPKNIKTLKDLMKPELRIMVVNGAGLTGVWEDIAGKTQDIEVLRKIRKNIVLFAENSGQAQSFWAKNPNIDVWISWNIWQKNNNESADFVSLEDRYTTYRDCGIALTAYGKANPKALEFYQFLKSKEVQVLFEKQGWIEQNPSAQNEKAGGKTQKASSRKKKLSLLNEKKEGLLINHQS
;
A
#
# COMPACT_ATOMS: atom_id res chain seq x y z
N MET A 1 25.44 15.44 76.26
CA MET A 1 25.27 16.58 75.33
C MET A 1 25.39 16.04 73.91
N LYS A 2 24.44 16.41 73.04
CA LYS A 2 24.12 15.79 71.75
C LYS A 2 25.23 15.97 70.70
N GLN A 3 25.69 14.87 70.10
CA GLN A 3 26.32 14.89 68.77
C GLN A 3 25.22 14.70 67.72
N TRP A 4 25.07 15.67 66.82
CA TRP A 4 24.15 15.61 65.69
C TRP A 4 25.01 15.58 64.42
N PHE A 5 25.29 14.38 63.91
CA PHE A 5 25.86 14.22 62.57
C PHE A 5 24.70 14.14 61.57
N LEU A 6 24.62 15.17 60.75
CA LEU A 6 23.77 15.32 59.58
C LEU A 6 24.23 14.31 58.51
N PHE A 7 23.41 13.32 58.17
CA PHE A 7 23.62 12.50 56.98
C PHE A 7 22.54 12.82 55.95
N ILE A 8 22.83 13.78 55.07
CA ILE A 8 22.06 14.02 53.86
C ILE A 8 22.46 12.93 52.87
N TYR A 9 21.60 11.92 52.70
CA TYR A 9 21.71 10.97 51.60
C TYR A 9 21.24 11.66 50.32
N LEU A 10 22.18 12.26 49.60
CA LEU A 10 21.96 12.74 48.24
C LEU A 10 21.93 11.52 47.31
N VAL A 11 20.74 10.96 47.08
CA VAL A 11 20.51 9.95 46.05
C VAL A 11 20.64 10.63 44.69
N ILE A 12 21.85 10.64 44.14
CA ILE A 12 22.10 11.00 42.74
C ILE A 12 21.55 9.85 41.90
N CYS A 13 20.29 9.98 41.46
CA CYS A 13 19.74 9.18 40.37
C CYS A 13 20.47 9.56 39.08
N VAL A 14 21.62 8.96 38.82
CA VAL A 14 22.23 8.95 37.48
C VAL A 14 21.28 8.15 36.60
N ARG A 15 20.37 8.84 35.92
CA ARG A 15 19.69 8.27 34.76
C ARG A 15 20.76 8.10 33.69
N VAL A 16 21.35 6.91 33.62
CA VAL A 16 22.02 6.46 32.41
C VAL A 16 20.92 6.45 31.34
N MET A 17 20.84 7.54 30.57
CA MET A 17 20.09 7.50 29.32
C MET A 17 20.85 6.53 28.44
N ALA A 18 20.46 5.26 28.48
CA ALA A 18 20.85 4.30 27.46
C ALA A 18 20.55 4.97 26.12
N GLN A 19 21.59 5.21 25.33
CA GLN A 19 21.43 5.76 24.00
C GLN A 19 20.49 4.82 23.26
N ALA A 20 19.29 5.30 22.93
CA ALA A 20 18.28 4.44 22.34
C ALA A 20 18.83 3.87 21.03
N ASP A 21 18.95 2.53 20.98
CA ASP A 21 19.40 1.82 19.80
C ASP A 21 18.54 2.23 18.59
N THR A 22 19.21 2.53 17.48
CA THR A 22 18.54 2.98 16.27
C THR A 22 17.88 1.81 15.57
N LEU A 23 16.56 1.89 15.34
CA LEU A 23 15.87 0.94 14.47
C LEU A 23 16.08 1.33 13.01
N TYR A 24 16.49 0.37 12.18
CA TYR A 24 16.67 0.57 10.74
C TYR A 24 15.55 -0.10 9.95
N VAL A 25 14.92 0.69 9.09
CA VAL A 25 13.76 0.28 8.29
C VAL A 25 14.07 0.52 6.81
N TYR A 26 13.86 -0.47 5.95
CA TYR A 26 14.24 -0.39 4.53
C TYR A 26 13.09 -0.78 3.60
N GLY A 27 12.98 -0.10 2.46
CA GLY A 27 12.00 -0.46 1.43
C GLY A 27 11.99 0.48 0.22
N PRO A 28 10.98 0.36 -0.66
CA PRO A 28 10.88 1.20 -1.86
C PRO A 28 10.34 2.60 -1.56
N GLY A 29 10.38 3.47 -2.57
CA GLY A 29 9.91 4.86 -2.47
C GLY A 29 8.39 5.01 -2.29
N GLY A 30 7.57 4.10 -2.83
CA GLY A 30 6.10 4.26 -2.84
C GLY A 30 5.46 4.32 -1.44
N PRO A 31 5.65 3.31 -0.58
CA PRO A 31 5.10 3.32 0.79
C PRO A 31 5.88 4.19 1.78
N TYR A 32 6.95 4.87 1.35
CA TYR A 32 7.85 5.60 2.25
C TYR A 32 7.13 6.68 3.07
N ALA A 33 6.28 7.50 2.44
CA ALA A 33 5.67 8.64 3.11
C ALA A 33 4.89 8.26 4.39
N PRO A 34 3.90 7.34 4.34
CA PRO A 34 3.17 6.95 5.54
C PRO A 34 4.02 6.13 6.52
N ILE A 35 4.96 5.29 6.05
CA ILE A 35 5.89 4.55 6.93
C ILE A 35 6.80 5.51 7.71
N ASN A 36 7.32 6.54 7.06
CA ASN A 36 8.19 7.52 7.68
C ASN A 36 7.43 8.43 8.66
N GLU A 37 6.19 8.83 8.34
CA GLU A 37 5.32 9.57 9.27
C GLU A 37 5.01 8.73 10.52
N ALA A 38 4.67 7.45 10.35
CA ALA A 38 4.47 6.51 11.46
C ALA A 38 5.77 6.33 12.29
N ALA A 39 6.92 6.18 11.64
CA ALA A 39 8.21 6.07 12.31
C ALA A 39 8.52 7.30 13.17
N GLN A 40 8.27 8.51 12.66
CA GLN A 40 8.48 9.76 13.41
C GLN A 40 7.58 9.86 14.66
N ILE A 41 6.31 9.49 14.53
CA ILE A 41 5.36 9.47 15.65
C ILE A 41 5.82 8.47 16.71
N PHE A 42 6.14 7.24 16.31
CA PHE A 42 6.57 6.19 17.23
C PHE A 42 7.90 6.52 17.91
N ALA A 43 8.88 7.02 17.14
CA ALA A 43 10.19 7.45 17.62
C ALA A 43 10.05 8.50 18.73
N LYS A 44 9.24 9.55 18.49
CA LYS A 44 9.00 10.61 19.47
C LYS A 44 8.35 10.09 20.76
N ARG A 45 7.37 9.20 20.65
CA ARG A 45 6.64 8.64 21.82
C ARG A 45 7.49 7.73 22.69
N ASN A 46 8.45 7.04 22.08
CA ASN A 46 9.25 6.03 22.77
C ASN A 46 10.68 6.49 23.07
N ASN A 47 11.02 7.74 22.75
CA ASN A 47 12.38 8.28 22.85
C ASN A 47 13.40 7.38 22.11
N LEU A 48 13.08 7.02 20.86
CA LEU A 48 13.89 6.15 20.00
C LEU A 48 14.37 6.89 18.75
N ASN A 49 15.42 6.37 18.12
CA ASN A 49 15.80 6.74 16.77
C ASN A 49 15.29 5.68 15.78
N ILE A 50 14.57 6.11 14.74
CA ILE A 50 14.16 5.23 13.65
C ILE A 50 14.62 5.82 12.32
N LYS A 51 15.45 5.08 11.59
CA LYS A 51 15.94 5.47 10.27
C LYS A 51 15.22 4.70 9.18
N VAL A 52 14.31 5.39 8.48
CA VAL A 52 13.62 4.85 7.31
C VAL A 52 14.42 5.17 6.05
N THR A 53 14.94 4.15 5.38
CA THR A 53 15.67 4.25 4.12
C THR A 53 14.78 3.80 2.97
N LYS A 54 14.66 4.66 1.94
CA LYS A 54 13.94 4.35 0.70
C LYS A 54 14.88 4.29 -0.50
N GLY A 55 14.60 3.41 -1.45
CA GLY A 55 15.29 3.40 -2.74
C GLY A 55 15.15 2.10 -3.51
N PRO A 56 15.80 1.99 -4.67
CA PRO A 56 16.00 0.72 -5.37
C PRO A 56 16.66 -0.31 -4.45
N PHE A 57 16.26 -1.57 -4.55
CA PHE A 57 16.74 -2.64 -3.67
C PHE A 57 18.27 -2.74 -3.66
N SER A 58 18.91 -2.66 -4.83
CA SER A 58 20.36 -2.69 -4.99
C SER A 58 21.12 -1.63 -4.18
N GLN A 59 20.50 -0.49 -3.85
CA GLN A 59 21.17 0.58 -3.10
C GLN A 59 21.23 0.36 -1.59
N TRP A 60 20.36 -0.50 -1.06
CA TRP A 60 20.25 -0.70 0.39
C TRP A 60 20.33 -2.16 0.84
N LYS A 61 20.30 -3.12 -0.10
CA LYS A 61 20.34 -4.57 0.14
C LYS A 61 21.44 -4.98 1.14
N ASP A 62 22.68 -4.58 0.89
CA ASP A 62 23.80 -5.01 1.75
C ASP A 62 23.73 -4.41 3.16
N LYS A 63 23.23 -3.17 3.31
CA LYS A 63 22.98 -2.60 4.63
C LYS A 63 21.88 -3.39 5.34
N ALA A 64 20.77 -3.64 4.65
CA ALA A 64 19.62 -4.33 5.22
C ALA A 64 19.94 -5.76 5.69
N ARG A 65 20.81 -6.49 5.00
CA ARG A 65 21.31 -7.80 5.45
C ARG A 65 21.96 -7.75 6.83
N ASN A 66 22.61 -6.64 7.16
CA ASN A 66 23.45 -6.52 8.34
C ASN A 66 22.78 -5.79 9.51
N ASN A 67 21.77 -4.94 9.26
CA ASN A 67 21.21 -4.11 10.34
C ASN A 67 19.70 -3.82 10.24
N ALA A 68 19.02 -4.27 9.18
CA ALA A 68 17.59 -4.00 9.07
C ALA A 68 16.89 -4.67 10.24
N HIS A 69 15.98 -3.94 10.88
CA HIS A 69 15.05 -4.49 11.86
C HIS A 69 13.70 -4.79 11.19
N LEU A 70 13.30 -3.94 10.23
CA LEU A 70 12.05 -4.09 9.50
C LEU A 70 12.29 -3.80 8.02
N ILE A 71 11.66 -4.61 7.17
CA ILE A 71 11.58 -4.39 5.72
C ILE A 71 10.13 -4.06 5.38
N TYR A 72 9.92 -3.14 4.43
CA TYR A 72 8.62 -2.89 3.83
C TYR A 72 8.70 -3.02 2.30
N SER A 73 7.63 -3.54 1.68
CA SER A 73 7.52 -3.79 0.24
C SER A 73 6.45 -2.89 -0.39
N GLY A 74 6.44 -2.82 -1.72
CA GLY A 74 5.37 -2.15 -2.49
C GLY A 74 4.54 -3.12 -3.35
N ALA A 75 4.73 -4.42 -3.14
CA ALA A 75 4.03 -5.53 -3.76
C ALA A 75 4.54 -6.86 -3.17
N GLU A 76 3.71 -7.89 -3.15
CA GLU A 76 4.08 -9.24 -2.70
C GLU A 76 5.29 -9.85 -3.43
N PHE A 77 5.40 -9.72 -4.76
CA PHE A 77 6.58 -10.26 -5.47
C PHE A 77 7.90 -9.64 -4.99
N MET A 78 7.87 -8.38 -4.55
CA MET A 78 9.04 -7.72 -3.97
C MET A 78 9.34 -8.28 -2.58
N MET A 79 8.31 -8.59 -1.78
CA MET A 79 8.51 -9.22 -0.48
C MET A 79 9.14 -10.60 -0.64
N THR A 80 8.65 -11.41 -1.59
CA THR A 80 9.27 -12.70 -1.94
C THR A 80 10.73 -12.53 -2.36
N GLN A 81 11.03 -11.53 -3.20
CA GLN A 81 12.41 -11.19 -3.57
C GLN A 81 13.26 -10.83 -2.35
N PHE A 82 12.75 -10.01 -1.44
CA PHE A 82 13.48 -9.59 -0.23
C PHE A 82 13.76 -10.76 0.70
N ILE A 83 12.80 -11.67 0.89
CA ILE A 83 12.98 -12.89 1.69
C ILE A 83 14.11 -13.74 1.11
N SER A 84 14.05 -14.02 -0.19
CA SER A 84 15.05 -14.83 -0.89
C SER A 84 16.44 -14.20 -0.88
N GLU A 85 16.54 -12.90 -1.18
CA GLU A 85 17.85 -12.27 -1.43
C GLU A 85 18.52 -11.67 -0.19
N LEU A 86 17.77 -11.31 0.86
CA LEU A 86 18.35 -10.84 2.12
C LEU A 86 18.72 -11.99 3.05
N GLY A 87 17.99 -13.12 3.00
CA GLY A 87 18.26 -14.31 3.81
C GLY A 87 17.98 -14.16 5.31
N ASN A 88 17.66 -12.95 5.80
CA ASN A 88 17.40 -12.66 7.22
C ASN A 88 15.98 -12.18 7.51
N VAL A 89 15.11 -12.06 6.50
CA VAL A 89 13.70 -11.68 6.66
C VAL A 89 12.92 -12.86 7.24
N GLN A 90 12.08 -12.59 8.24
CA GLN A 90 11.25 -13.59 8.92
C GLN A 90 9.92 -13.71 8.18
N GLU A 91 9.82 -14.67 7.26
CA GLU A 91 8.65 -14.89 6.40
C GLU A 91 7.32 -15.01 7.17
N GLN A 92 7.33 -15.65 8.33
CA GLN A 92 6.17 -15.77 9.21
C GLN A 92 5.65 -14.44 9.79
N THR A 93 6.41 -13.35 9.61
CA THR A 93 6.04 -12.00 10.04
C THR A 93 5.59 -11.11 8.89
N VAL A 94 5.54 -11.62 7.66
CA VAL A 94 5.03 -10.88 6.51
C VAL A 94 3.56 -10.51 6.76
N TYR A 95 3.26 -9.23 6.60
CA TYR A 95 1.93 -8.69 6.81
C TYR A 95 1.61 -7.60 5.78
N PRO A 96 0.67 -7.83 4.85
CA PRO A 96 0.12 -6.80 3.97
C PRO A 96 -0.70 -5.78 4.78
N LEU A 97 -0.30 -4.50 4.76
CA LEU A 97 -0.98 -3.45 5.52
C LEU A 97 -2.18 -2.88 4.75
N TYR A 98 -1.93 -2.33 3.57
CA TYR A 98 -2.92 -1.59 2.79
C TYR A 98 -2.66 -1.75 1.29
N LEU A 99 -3.69 -1.51 0.48
CA LEU A 99 -3.66 -1.55 -0.97
C LEU A 99 -3.57 -0.15 -1.57
N ARG A 100 -2.99 -0.07 -2.76
CA ARG A 100 -3.07 1.10 -3.65
C ARG A 100 -3.56 0.65 -5.01
N LYS A 101 -4.24 1.55 -5.72
CA LYS A 101 -4.84 1.24 -7.03
C LYS A 101 -4.00 1.78 -8.17
N SER A 102 -3.89 0.98 -9.23
CA SER A 102 -3.32 1.43 -10.50
C SER A 102 -4.26 2.43 -11.17
N GLY A 103 -3.72 3.33 -11.96
CA GLY A 103 -4.50 4.15 -12.87
C GLY A 103 -3.61 4.93 -13.81
N LEU A 104 -4.18 5.98 -14.39
CA LEU A 104 -3.52 6.77 -15.42
C LEU A 104 -3.25 8.16 -14.85
N ILE A 105 -1.99 8.47 -14.65
CA ILE A 105 -1.54 9.85 -14.39
C ILE A 105 -1.49 10.55 -15.74
N VAL A 106 -2.18 11.67 -15.85
CA VAL A 106 -2.24 12.49 -17.07
C VAL A 106 -1.78 13.90 -16.76
N ARG A 107 -1.37 14.65 -17.79
CA ARG A 107 -1.03 16.07 -17.64
C ARG A 107 -2.20 16.84 -17.03
N LYS A 108 -1.88 17.91 -16.30
CA LYS A 108 -2.88 18.77 -15.67
C LYS A 108 -3.91 19.25 -16.69
N GLY A 109 -5.19 19.17 -16.34
CA GLY A 109 -6.31 19.48 -17.22
C GLY A 109 -6.67 18.37 -18.22
N ASN A 110 -5.92 17.26 -18.25
CA ASN A 110 -6.14 16.12 -19.14
C ASN A 110 -6.33 16.53 -20.63
N PRO A 111 -5.34 17.18 -21.27
CA PRO A 111 -5.48 17.77 -22.61
C PRO A 111 -5.76 16.74 -23.72
N LYS A 112 -5.40 15.46 -23.50
CA LYS A 112 -5.68 14.35 -24.44
C LYS A 112 -7.02 13.67 -24.18
N ASN A 113 -7.81 14.17 -23.22
CA ASN A 113 -9.14 13.69 -22.86
C ASN A 113 -9.17 12.17 -22.62
N ILE A 114 -8.21 11.67 -21.84
CA ILE A 114 -8.08 10.26 -21.49
C ILE A 114 -9.10 9.93 -20.39
N LYS A 115 -9.93 8.91 -20.59
CA LYS A 115 -10.99 8.54 -19.65
C LYS A 115 -11.00 7.05 -19.30
N THR A 116 -10.53 6.22 -20.22
CA THR A 116 -10.69 4.76 -20.16
C THR A 116 -9.42 4.05 -20.63
N LEU A 117 -9.35 2.74 -20.40
CA LEU A 117 -8.30 1.89 -20.97
C LEU A 117 -8.26 1.98 -22.51
N LYS A 118 -9.42 2.11 -23.16
CA LYS A 118 -9.53 2.20 -24.63
C LYS A 118 -8.76 3.40 -25.19
N ASP A 119 -8.72 4.50 -24.45
CA ASP A 119 -8.01 5.70 -24.88
C ASP A 119 -6.49 5.50 -24.98
N LEU A 120 -5.92 4.51 -24.28
CA LEU A 120 -4.50 4.18 -24.37
C LEU A 120 -4.08 3.62 -25.74
N MET A 121 -5.05 3.20 -26.57
CA MET A 121 -4.80 2.71 -27.92
C MET A 121 -4.85 3.81 -28.99
N LYS A 122 -5.15 5.07 -28.62
CA LYS A 122 -5.16 6.18 -29.58
C LYS A 122 -3.78 6.31 -30.23
N PRO A 123 -3.69 6.53 -31.55
CA PRO A 123 -2.40 6.72 -32.21
C PRO A 123 -1.68 7.94 -31.63
N GLU A 124 -0.34 7.90 -31.69
CA GLU A 124 0.57 8.99 -31.26
C GLU A 124 0.55 9.34 -29.76
N LEU A 125 -0.22 8.60 -28.95
CA LEU A 125 -0.20 8.76 -27.50
C LEU A 125 1.16 8.29 -26.95
N ARG A 126 1.80 9.12 -26.15
CA ARG A 126 3.11 8.80 -25.54
C ARG A 126 2.91 8.32 -24.11
N ILE A 127 3.05 7.01 -23.90
CA ILE A 127 2.85 6.35 -22.62
C ILE A 127 4.20 6.07 -21.95
N MET A 128 4.30 6.38 -20.67
CA MET A 128 5.36 5.94 -19.78
C MET A 128 4.84 4.85 -18.84
N VAL A 129 5.63 3.79 -18.67
CA VAL A 129 5.39 2.72 -17.68
C VAL A 129 6.60 2.56 -16.78
N VAL A 130 6.43 1.83 -15.68
CA VAL A 130 7.50 1.59 -14.69
C VAL A 130 7.72 0.10 -14.52
N ASN A 131 8.97 -0.34 -14.60
CA ASN A 131 9.39 -1.72 -14.40
C ASN A 131 10.13 -1.89 -13.06
N GLY A 132 9.44 -1.58 -11.97
CA GLY A 132 9.96 -1.67 -10.60
C GLY A 132 9.06 -0.91 -9.62
N ALA A 133 9.47 -0.75 -8.36
CA ALA A 133 8.67 -0.09 -7.31
C ALA A 133 7.24 -0.66 -7.15
N GLY A 134 7.10 -1.96 -7.43
CA GLY A 134 5.83 -2.67 -7.43
C GLY A 134 5.05 -2.53 -8.74
N LEU A 135 5.53 -1.87 -9.79
CA LEU A 135 4.82 -1.68 -11.08
C LEU A 135 5.20 -2.69 -12.17
N THR A 136 6.19 -3.56 -11.94
CA THR A 136 6.57 -4.64 -12.86
C THR A 136 5.35 -5.45 -13.29
N GLY A 137 5.09 -5.53 -14.60
CA GLY A 137 3.94 -6.23 -15.19
C GLY A 137 2.59 -5.49 -15.11
N VAL A 138 2.47 -4.36 -14.40
CA VAL A 138 1.14 -3.74 -14.17
C VAL A 138 0.46 -3.30 -15.46
N TRP A 139 1.21 -2.73 -16.42
CA TRP A 139 0.61 -2.27 -17.67
C TRP A 139 0.05 -3.43 -18.50
N GLU A 140 0.75 -4.57 -18.54
CA GLU A 140 0.30 -5.77 -19.25
C GLU A 140 -0.76 -6.53 -18.47
N ASP A 141 -0.74 -6.53 -17.13
CA ASP A 141 -1.82 -7.06 -16.29
C ASP A 141 -3.14 -6.30 -16.56
N ILE A 142 -3.06 -4.97 -16.69
CA ILE A 142 -4.22 -4.12 -17.02
C ILE A 142 -4.73 -4.42 -18.42
N ALA A 143 -3.83 -4.45 -19.42
CA ALA A 143 -4.20 -4.70 -20.81
C ALA A 143 -4.70 -6.14 -21.03
N GLY A 144 -4.05 -7.13 -20.41
CA GLY A 144 -4.35 -8.55 -20.54
C GLY A 144 -5.72 -8.94 -20.01
N LYS A 145 -6.28 -8.20 -19.04
CA LYS A 145 -7.66 -8.36 -18.58
C LYS A 145 -8.71 -8.12 -19.67
N THR A 146 -8.34 -7.52 -20.80
CA THR A 146 -9.22 -7.40 -21.98
C THR A 146 -9.32 -8.71 -22.78
N GLN A 147 -8.37 -9.64 -22.59
CA GLN A 147 -8.25 -10.88 -23.36
C GLN A 147 -8.12 -10.66 -24.88
N ASP A 148 -7.67 -9.48 -25.30
CA ASP A 148 -7.47 -9.11 -26.70
C ASP A 148 -6.00 -8.74 -26.95
N ILE A 149 -5.32 -9.54 -27.78
CA ILE A 149 -3.91 -9.33 -28.12
C ILE A 149 -3.69 -8.02 -28.90
N GLU A 150 -4.70 -7.54 -29.63
CA GLU A 150 -4.62 -6.26 -30.35
C GLU A 150 -4.58 -5.07 -29.39
N VAL A 151 -5.27 -5.16 -28.24
CA VAL A 151 -5.16 -4.14 -27.19
C VAL A 151 -3.74 -4.07 -26.67
N LEU A 152 -3.13 -5.21 -26.38
CA LEU A 152 -1.76 -5.28 -25.87
C LEU A 152 -0.75 -4.74 -26.90
N ARG A 153 -0.88 -5.12 -28.18
CA ARG A 153 -0.05 -4.61 -29.29
C ARG A 153 -0.15 -3.09 -29.43
N LYS A 154 -1.37 -2.53 -29.40
CA LYS A 154 -1.62 -1.10 -29.55
C LYS A 154 -1.07 -0.29 -28.38
N ILE A 155 -1.32 -0.73 -27.14
CA ILE A 155 -0.75 -0.07 -25.96
C ILE A 155 0.77 -0.15 -25.99
N ARG A 156 1.35 -1.32 -26.27
CA ARG A 156 2.81 -1.52 -26.33
C ARG A 156 3.49 -0.58 -27.33
N LYS A 157 2.87 -0.36 -28.50
CA LYS A 157 3.36 0.57 -29.54
C LYS A 157 3.40 2.03 -29.06
N ASN A 158 2.49 2.40 -28.15
CA ASN A 158 2.41 3.74 -27.57
C ASN A 158 3.35 3.94 -26.36
N ILE A 159 3.98 2.88 -25.83
CA ILE A 159 4.94 3.01 -24.74
C ILE A 159 6.27 3.54 -25.29
N VAL A 160 6.59 4.77 -24.93
CA VAL A 160 7.82 5.45 -25.34
C VAL A 160 8.93 5.40 -24.29
N LEU A 161 8.60 5.01 -23.04
CA LEU A 161 9.56 4.99 -21.95
C LEU A 161 9.22 3.92 -20.90
N PHE A 162 10.25 3.18 -20.47
CA PHE A 162 10.23 2.26 -19.34
C PHE A 162 11.14 2.80 -18.23
N ALA A 163 10.55 3.33 -17.17
CA ALA A 163 11.32 3.79 -16.01
C ALA A 163 11.60 2.62 -15.06
N GLU A 164 12.78 2.59 -14.43
CA GLU A 164 13.17 1.54 -13.48
C GLU A 164 12.39 1.62 -12.15
N ASN A 165 12.02 2.83 -11.74
CA ASN A 165 11.31 3.06 -10.48
C ASN A 165 10.51 4.37 -10.53
N SER A 166 9.64 4.59 -9.52
CA SER A 166 8.77 5.76 -9.45
C SER A 166 9.54 7.10 -9.35
N GLY A 167 10.74 7.11 -8.76
CA GLY A 167 11.56 8.34 -8.68
C GLY A 167 12.13 8.73 -10.04
N GLN A 168 12.61 7.76 -10.81
CA GLN A 168 13.06 7.99 -12.18
C GLN A 168 11.90 8.43 -13.09
N ALA A 169 10.74 7.76 -12.96
CA ALA A 169 9.52 8.13 -13.68
C ALA A 169 9.08 9.57 -13.37
N GLN A 170 9.13 9.99 -12.11
CA GLN A 170 8.88 11.38 -11.71
C GLN A 170 9.84 12.37 -12.37
N SER A 171 11.14 12.04 -12.42
CA SER A 171 12.13 12.89 -13.10
C SER A 171 11.83 13.03 -14.59
N PHE A 172 11.49 11.93 -15.27
CA PHE A 172 11.11 11.97 -16.68
C PHE A 172 9.81 12.75 -16.91
N TRP A 173 8.80 12.56 -16.04
CA TRP A 173 7.55 13.30 -16.12
C TRP A 173 7.76 14.81 -16.01
N ALA A 174 8.61 15.25 -15.08
CA ALA A 174 8.93 16.66 -14.87
C ALA A 174 9.74 17.26 -16.03
N LYS A 175 10.70 16.52 -16.59
CA LYS A 175 11.62 17.01 -17.63
C LYS A 175 11.06 16.93 -19.05
N ASN A 176 10.13 16.01 -19.31
CA ASN A 176 9.64 15.74 -20.65
C ASN A 176 8.11 15.96 -20.71
N PRO A 177 7.64 17.15 -21.13
CA PRO A 177 6.20 17.44 -21.24
C PRO A 177 5.49 16.62 -22.32
N ASN A 178 6.23 15.98 -23.24
CA ASN A 178 5.66 15.20 -24.34
C ASN A 178 5.11 13.84 -23.90
N ILE A 179 5.39 13.37 -22.68
CA ILE A 179 4.74 12.17 -22.16
C ILE A 179 3.30 12.54 -21.79
N ASP A 180 2.32 11.89 -22.41
CA ASP A 180 0.90 12.18 -22.23
C ASP A 180 0.30 11.45 -21.02
N VAL A 181 0.69 10.19 -20.85
CA VAL A 181 0.14 9.27 -19.84
C VAL A 181 1.24 8.52 -19.13
N TRP A 182 1.11 8.39 -17.81
CA TRP A 182 1.92 7.50 -16.99
C TRP A 182 1.03 6.49 -16.27
N ILE A 183 1.18 5.20 -16.61
CA ILE A 183 0.51 4.10 -15.89
C ILE A 183 1.23 3.88 -14.55
N SER A 184 0.54 4.17 -13.44
CA SER A 184 1.15 4.21 -12.11
C SER A 184 0.13 4.01 -10.98
N TRP A 185 0.56 4.27 -9.75
CA TRP A 185 -0.28 4.27 -8.54
C TRP A 185 -0.90 5.64 -8.26
N ASN A 186 -2.13 5.64 -7.74
CA ASN A 186 -2.84 6.85 -7.31
C ASN A 186 -2.09 7.69 -6.27
N ILE A 187 -1.31 7.04 -5.39
CA ILE A 187 -0.55 7.71 -4.33
C ILE A 187 0.50 8.70 -4.86
N TRP A 188 0.94 8.55 -6.12
CA TRP A 188 1.91 9.46 -6.71
C TRP A 188 1.26 10.81 -7.05
N GLN A 189 0.10 10.78 -7.69
CA GLN A 189 -0.60 12.01 -8.08
C GLN A 189 -1.02 12.82 -6.85
N LYS A 190 -1.36 12.15 -5.74
CA LYS A 190 -1.69 12.82 -4.47
C LYS A 190 -0.57 13.73 -3.97
N ASN A 191 0.69 13.38 -4.24
CA ASN A 191 1.86 14.16 -3.88
C ASN A 191 2.32 15.14 -4.99
N ASN A 192 1.64 15.19 -6.14
CA ASN A 192 2.05 15.97 -7.32
C ASN A 192 0.84 16.60 -8.06
N ASN A 193 -0.20 16.99 -7.32
CA ASN A 193 -1.53 17.40 -7.83
C ASN A 193 -1.53 18.66 -8.73
N GLU A 194 -0.50 19.50 -8.62
CA GLU A 194 -0.32 20.68 -9.46
C GLU A 194 0.12 20.32 -10.87
N SER A 195 0.90 19.25 -11.02
CA SER A 195 1.50 18.83 -12.29
C SER A 195 0.73 17.76 -13.04
N ALA A 196 -0.24 17.12 -12.38
CA ALA A 196 -0.94 15.97 -12.92
C ALA A 196 -2.34 15.76 -12.33
N ASP A 197 -3.21 15.18 -13.15
CA ASP A 197 -4.50 14.63 -12.74
C ASP A 197 -4.46 13.10 -12.79
N PHE A 198 -5.41 12.47 -12.10
CA PHE A 198 -5.50 11.01 -12.03
C PHE A 198 -6.82 10.53 -12.63
N VAL A 199 -6.74 9.68 -13.64
CA VAL A 199 -7.88 9.01 -14.25
C VAL A 199 -7.95 7.59 -13.69
N SER A 200 -9.05 7.28 -12.99
CA SER A 200 -9.31 5.93 -12.49
C SER A 200 -9.68 5.01 -13.65
N LEU A 201 -9.20 3.78 -13.60
CA LEU A 201 -9.65 2.71 -14.48
C LEU A 201 -10.97 2.14 -13.97
N GLU A 202 -11.71 1.45 -14.85
CA GLU A 202 -12.82 0.59 -14.41
C GLU A 202 -12.30 -0.48 -13.45
N ASP A 203 -13.11 -0.88 -12.47
CA ASP A 203 -12.71 -1.84 -11.43
C ASP A 203 -12.19 -3.16 -12.03
N ARG A 204 -12.82 -3.65 -13.10
CA ARG A 204 -12.39 -4.86 -13.82
C ARG A 204 -10.99 -4.79 -14.40
N TYR A 205 -10.46 -3.59 -14.68
CA TYR A 205 -9.11 -3.40 -15.22
C TYR A 205 -8.12 -2.96 -14.16
N THR A 206 -8.60 -2.38 -13.06
CA THR A 206 -7.76 -1.87 -11.98
C THR A 206 -6.97 -3.01 -11.32
N THR A 207 -5.66 -2.82 -11.20
CA THR A 207 -4.77 -3.69 -10.43
C THR A 207 -4.50 -3.06 -9.08
N TYR A 208 -4.55 -3.88 -8.03
CA TYR A 208 -4.21 -3.48 -6.67
C TYR A 208 -2.93 -4.19 -6.26
N ARG A 209 -2.03 -3.46 -5.59
CA ARG A 209 -0.85 -4.03 -4.94
C ARG A 209 -0.71 -3.42 -3.56
N ASP A 210 -0.08 -4.16 -2.66
CA ASP A 210 -0.06 -3.85 -1.25
C ASP A 210 1.21 -3.08 -0.82
N CYS A 211 1.20 -2.62 0.43
CA CYS A 211 2.39 -2.34 1.21
C CYS A 211 2.54 -3.44 2.25
N GLY A 212 3.48 -4.36 2.04
CA GLY A 212 3.82 -5.39 3.03
C GLY A 212 4.87 -4.89 4.01
N ILE A 213 4.83 -5.41 5.24
CA ILE A 213 5.91 -5.26 6.23
C ILE A 213 6.37 -6.64 6.71
N ALA A 214 7.64 -6.76 7.05
CA ALA A 214 8.20 -7.97 7.66
C ALA A 214 9.34 -7.60 8.62
N LEU A 215 9.46 -8.34 9.71
CA LEU A 215 10.61 -8.26 10.60
C LEU A 215 11.79 -9.04 9.98
N THR A 216 13.00 -8.62 10.30
CA THR A 216 14.20 -9.46 10.11
C THR A 216 14.51 -10.24 11.38
N ALA A 217 15.56 -11.07 11.36
CA ALA A 217 16.10 -11.71 12.55
C ALA A 217 16.47 -10.68 13.64
N TYR A 218 17.10 -9.56 13.27
CA TYR A 218 17.43 -8.46 14.20
C TYR A 218 16.17 -7.79 14.76
N GLY A 219 15.16 -7.56 13.92
CA GLY A 219 13.88 -6.99 14.37
C GLY A 219 13.13 -7.91 15.31
N LYS A 220 13.11 -9.22 15.02
CA LYS A 220 12.43 -10.20 15.85
C LYS A 220 13.07 -10.34 17.24
N ALA A 221 14.38 -10.16 17.34
CA ALA A 221 15.12 -10.16 18.60
C ALA A 221 15.07 -8.82 19.36
N ASN A 222 14.54 -7.75 18.76
CA ASN A 222 14.51 -6.41 19.34
C ASN A 222 13.08 -6.05 19.81
N PRO A 223 12.82 -5.91 21.12
CA PRO A 223 11.49 -5.58 21.64
C PRO A 223 10.89 -4.30 21.06
N LYS A 224 11.70 -3.26 20.81
CA LYS A 224 11.23 -2.00 20.23
C LYS A 224 10.89 -2.12 18.76
N ALA A 225 11.56 -3.00 18.01
CA ALA A 225 11.17 -3.32 16.65
C ALA A 225 9.84 -4.10 16.60
N LEU A 226 9.60 -5.02 17.55
CA LEU A 226 8.32 -5.71 17.69
C LEU A 226 7.17 -4.73 17.99
N GLU A 227 7.38 -3.81 18.94
CA GLU A 227 6.39 -2.76 19.25
C GLU A 227 6.11 -1.87 18.03
N PHE A 228 7.15 -1.43 17.29
CA PHE A 228 6.98 -0.64 16.08
C PHE A 228 6.23 -1.41 14.98
N TYR A 229 6.54 -2.69 14.80
CA TYR A 229 5.85 -3.57 13.85
C TYR A 229 4.35 -3.71 14.18
N GLN A 230 3.97 -3.79 15.47
CA GLN A 230 2.56 -3.78 15.87
C GLN A 230 1.93 -2.39 15.70
N PHE A 231 2.66 -1.31 16.01
CA PHE A 231 2.18 0.05 15.80
C PHE A 231 1.83 0.32 14.34
N LEU A 232 2.62 -0.18 13.38
CA LEU A 232 2.34 -0.07 11.95
C LEU A 232 1.00 -0.70 11.53
N LYS A 233 0.43 -1.61 12.33
CA LYS A 233 -0.87 -2.26 12.09
C LYS A 233 -2.05 -1.55 12.78
N SER A 234 -1.78 -0.45 13.49
CA SER A 234 -2.80 0.25 14.26
C SER A 234 -3.75 1.07 13.38
N LYS A 235 -4.94 1.37 13.92
CA LYS A 235 -5.89 2.31 13.29
C LYS A 235 -5.34 3.72 13.15
N GLU A 236 -4.41 4.12 14.02
CA GLU A 236 -3.72 5.40 13.87
C GLU A 236 -2.87 5.43 12.59
N VAL A 237 -2.10 4.36 12.32
CA VAL A 237 -1.29 4.26 11.11
C VAL A 237 -2.16 4.13 9.86
N GLN A 238 -3.32 3.48 9.97
CA GLN A 238 -4.31 3.43 8.87
C GLN A 238 -4.67 4.83 8.36
N VAL A 239 -4.92 5.79 9.25
CA VAL A 239 -5.26 7.18 8.87
C VAL A 239 -4.11 7.83 8.08
N LEU A 240 -2.86 7.54 8.42
CA LEU A 240 -1.68 8.06 7.70
C LEU A 240 -1.62 7.50 6.27
N PHE A 241 -1.92 6.22 6.11
CA PHE A 241 -1.98 5.56 4.81
C PHE A 241 -3.15 6.07 3.95
N GLU A 242 -4.33 6.25 4.53
CA GLU A 242 -5.52 6.80 3.85
C GLU A 242 -5.29 8.25 3.40
N LYS A 243 -4.65 9.07 4.25
CA LYS A 243 -4.17 10.41 3.89
C LYS A 243 -3.23 10.38 2.68
N GLN A 244 -2.53 9.29 2.42
CA GLN A 244 -1.67 9.10 1.24
C GLN A 244 -2.36 8.38 0.07
N GLY A 245 -3.64 8.02 0.21
CA GLY A 245 -4.45 7.40 -0.85
C GLY A 245 -4.41 5.87 -0.88
N TRP A 246 -3.83 5.24 0.14
CA TRP A 246 -3.93 3.81 0.34
C TRP A 246 -5.29 3.46 0.96
N ILE A 247 -5.73 2.20 0.79
CA ILE A 247 -7.02 1.71 1.24
C ILE A 247 -6.88 0.32 1.86
N GLU A 248 -7.66 0.03 2.90
CA GLU A 248 -7.79 -1.33 3.44
C GLU A 248 -8.72 -2.18 2.56
N GLN A 249 -9.76 -1.57 1.98
CA GLN A 249 -10.73 -2.22 1.09
C GLN A 249 -11.18 -1.27 -0.02
N ASN A 250 -11.48 -1.80 -1.21
CA ASN A 250 -12.08 -1.02 -2.29
C ASN A 250 -13.53 -0.62 -1.91
N PRO A 251 -13.90 0.67 -1.93
CA PRO A 251 -15.26 1.11 -1.62
C PRO A 251 -16.36 0.46 -2.47
N SER A 252 -16.10 0.15 -3.75
CA SER A 252 -17.10 -0.54 -4.60
C SER A 252 -17.37 -1.98 -4.13
N ALA A 253 -16.34 -2.68 -3.62
CA ALA A 253 -16.49 -4.01 -3.04
C ALA A 253 -17.25 -4.00 -1.70
N GLN A 254 -17.31 -2.87 -0.99
CA GLN A 254 -18.14 -2.71 0.21
C GLN A 254 -19.63 -2.61 -0.15
N ASN A 255 -19.94 -1.88 -1.22
CA ASN A 255 -21.31 -1.69 -1.68
C ASN A 255 -21.93 -2.98 -2.25
N GLU A 256 -21.14 -3.82 -2.94
CA GLU A 256 -21.63 -5.13 -3.42
C GLU A 256 -21.90 -6.10 -2.26
N LYS A 257 -21.07 -6.11 -1.21
CA LYS A 257 -21.33 -6.93 0.00
C LYS A 257 -22.56 -6.45 0.77
N ALA A 258 -22.79 -5.14 0.84
CA ALA A 258 -23.99 -4.57 1.45
C ALA A 258 -25.24 -4.91 0.62
N GLY A 259 -25.21 -4.72 -0.70
CA GLY A 259 -26.31 -5.03 -1.61
C GLY A 259 -26.64 -6.53 -1.67
N GLY A 260 -25.63 -7.40 -1.70
CA GLY A 260 -25.80 -8.86 -1.70
C GLY A 260 -26.38 -9.41 -0.39
N LYS A 261 -26.06 -8.80 0.76
CA LYS A 261 -26.70 -9.13 2.05
C LYS A 261 -28.18 -8.74 2.04
N THR A 262 -28.52 -7.56 1.53
CA THR A 262 -29.91 -7.08 1.43
C THR A 262 -30.76 -7.93 0.48
N GLN A 263 -30.21 -8.33 -0.67
CA GLN A 263 -30.89 -9.22 -1.62
C GLN A 263 -31.10 -10.64 -1.05
N LYS A 264 -30.10 -11.22 -0.36
CA LYS A 264 -30.26 -12.51 0.32
C LYS A 264 -31.31 -12.46 1.44
N ALA A 265 -31.37 -11.37 2.20
CA ALA A 265 -32.37 -11.17 3.24
C ALA A 265 -33.79 -11.06 2.65
N SER A 266 -33.96 -10.31 1.57
CA SER A 266 -35.24 -10.18 0.84
C SER A 266 -35.72 -11.51 0.26
N SER A 267 -34.83 -12.25 -0.40
CA SER A 267 -35.12 -13.58 -0.95
C SER A 267 -35.54 -14.59 0.12
N ARG A 268 -34.86 -14.59 1.28
CA ARG A 268 -35.20 -15.46 2.41
C ARG A 268 -36.56 -15.11 3.02
N LYS A 269 -36.90 -13.83 3.13
CA LYS A 269 -38.20 -13.36 3.65
C LYS A 269 -39.35 -13.75 2.72
N LYS A 270 -39.16 -13.60 1.40
CA LYS A 270 -40.13 -14.01 0.37
C LYS A 270 -40.34 -15.54 0.34
N LYS A 271 -39.28 -16.33 0.56
CA LYS A 271 -39.40 -17.79 0.65
C LYS A 271 -40.14 -18.24 1.91
N LEU A 272 -39.99 -17.51 3.02
CA LEU A 272 -40.70 -17.79 4.27
C LEU A 272 -42.20 -17.46 4.18
N SER A 273 -42.56 -16.33 3.55
CA SER A 273 -43.97 -15.96 3.36
C SER A 273 -44.72 -16.97 2.50
N LEU A 274 -44.12 -17.40 1.39
CA LEU A 274 -44.69 -18.43 0.51
C LEU A 274 -44.85 -19.80 1.22
N LEU A 275 -43.96 -20.14 2.16
CA LEU A 275 -44.12 -21.36 2.95
C LEU A 275 -45.27 -21.26 3.96
N ASN A 276 -45.48 -20.08 4.55
CA ASN A 276 -46.56 -19.85 5.50
C ASN A 276 -47.93 -19.82 4.81
N GLU A 277 -48.05 -19.11 3.69
CA GLU A 277 -49.28 -19.11 2.86
C GLU A 277 -49.65 -20.53 2.40
N LYS A 278 -48.66 -21.34 2.02
CA LYS A 278 -48.89 -22.74 1.63
C LYS A 278 -49.34 -23.62 2.80
N LYS A 279 -48.85 -23.35 4.02
CA LYS A 279 -49.31 -24.05 5.23
C LYS A 279 -50.73 -23.64 5.64
N GLU A 280 -51.06 -22.36 5.54
CA GLU A 280 -52.41 -21.86 5.83
C GLU A 280 -53.44 -22.40 4.82
N GLY A 281 -53.11 -22.43 3.53
CA GLY A 281 -53.98 -23.04 2.51
C GLY A 281 -54.20 -24.55 2.68
N LEU A 282 -53.23 -25.28 3.24
CA LEU A 282 -53.35 -26.70 3.57
C LEU A 282 -54.22 -26.97 4.81
N LEU A 283 -54.26 -26.02 5.76
CA LEU A 283 -55.09 -26.12 6.96
C LEU A 283 -56.57 -25.83 6.67
N ILE A 284 -56.85 -24.92 5.72
CA ILE A 284 -58.21 -24.57 5.32
C ILE A 284 -58.88 -25.71 4.54
N ASN A 285 -58.13 -26.48 3.74
CA ASN A 285 -58.67 -27.61 2.97
C ASN A 285 -58.93 -28.90 3.77
N HIS A 286 -58.59 -28.93 5.07
CA HIS A 286 -58.85 -30.09 5.95
C HIS A 286 -60.05 -29.87 6.89
N GLN A 287 -60.77 -28.75 6.78
CA GLN A 287 -61.97 -28.45 7.56
C GLN A 287 -63.26 -28.36 6.73
N SER A 288 -63.24 -28.80 5.47
CA SER A 288 -64.44 -28.95 4.61
C SER A 288 -64.72 -30.40 4.27
#